data_AF-A0A929F8H6-F1
#
_entry.id   AF-A0A929F8H6-F1
#
_cell.length_a   1.000
_cell.length_b   1.000
_cell.length_c   1.000
_cell.angle_alpha   90.00
_cell.angle_beta   90.00
_cell.angle_gamma   90.00
#
_symmetry.space_group_name_H-M   'P 1'
#
loop_
_entity.id
_entity.type
_entity.pdbx_description
1 polymer ?
#
loop_
_entity_poly.entity_id
_entity_poly.type
_entity_poly.pdbx_seq_one_letter_code
_entity_poly.pdbx_strand_id
1 'polypeptide(L)'
;MAGQRPRQGWIYMINPFRVSLRCSNGHQHIYNLDSPGELECRANSCTAMMNSSRVFRGTHPHLVWTSDKFQDDSGYIETFTVIPLTSRTTFAGLPTTYPISNTARNGLSSKSYALIHQICTVDGHCFKEPSGDWRQRMGQVDLKGKTGISERLKFLLDLDSEPNEDWFKQNATPELIEKIYGYLPDSEKLSLLESLLDDSS
;
A
#
# COMPACT_ATOMS: atom_id res chain seq x y z
N MET A 1 3.61 24.25 18.07
CA MET A 1 4.78 23.35 18.19
C MET A 1 4.90 22.58 16.89
N ALA A 2 6.06 22.61 16.23
CA ALA A 2 6.31 21.82 15.04
C ALA A 2 6.29 20.32 15.36
N GLY A 3 5.82 19.50 14.43
CA GLY A 3 5.87 18.05 14.54
C GLY A 3 7.29 17.50 14.44
N GLN A 4 7.42 16.19 14.55
CA GLN A 4 8.66 15.48 14.31
C GLN A 4 8.63 14.81 12.95
N ARG A 5 9.82 14.61 12.36
CA ARG A 5 9.99 13.80 11.15
C ARG A 5 9.29 12.45 11.31
N PRO A 6 8.45 12.01 10.36
CA PRO A 6 7.71 10.77 10.47
C PRO A 6 8.59 9.54 10.72
N ARG A 7 8.07 8.58 11.49
CA ARG A 7 8.77 7.35 11.87
C ARG A 7 7.88 6.12 11.68
N GLN A 8 8.51 4.95 11.56
CA GLN A 8 7.78 3.69 11.44
C GLN A 8 6.76 3.49 12.56
N GLY A 9 5.53 3.18 12.17
CA GLY A 9 4.39 2.93 13.03
C GLY A 9 3.63 4.18 13.44
N TRP A 10 4.03 5.38 12.99
CA TRP A 10 3.28 6.60 13.28
C TRP A 10 2.13 6.77 12.30
N ILE A 11 1.02 7.30 12.80
CA ILE A 11 -0.20 7.55 12.05
C ILE A 11 -0.34 9.05 11.83
N TYR A 12 -0.65 9.43 10.60
CA TYR A 12 -0.90 10.82 10.21
C TYR A 12 -2.18 10.92 9.39
N MET A 13 -2.87 12.04 9.55
CA MET A 13 -3.94 12.43 8.63
C MET A 13 -3.30 13.21 7.47
N ILE A 14 -3.21 12.60 6.29
CA ILE A 14 -2.60 13.23 5.10
C ILE A 14 -3.47 13.03 3.86
N ASN A 15 -3.28 13.91 2.88
CA ASN A 15 -3.72 13.71 1.50
C ASN A 15 -2.48 13.39 0.65
N PRO A 16 -2.36 12.19 0.05
CA PRO A 16 -1.20 11.79 -0.75
C PRO A 16 -1.28 12.39 -2.17
N PHE A 17 -1.20 13.72 -2.27
CA PHE A 17 -1.28 14.44 -3.55
C PHE A 17 0.01 14.36 -4.37
N ARG A 18 1.12 13.90 -3.80
CA ARG A 18 2.39 13.72 -4.52
C ARG A 18 3.00 12.37 -4.18
N VAL A 19 3.09 11.49 -5.16
CA VAL A 19 3.42 10.07 -4.95
C VAL A 19 4.46 9.57 -5.94
N SER A 20 5.26 8.60 -5.51
CA SER A 20 6.20 7.89 -6.36
C SER A 20 5.53 6.63 -6.88
N LEU A 21 5.34 6.55 -8.19
CA LEU A 21 4.74 5.39 -8.86
C LEU A 21 5.77 4.75 -9.80
N ARG A 22 5.68 3.43 -9.93
CA ARG A 22 6.49 2.62 -10.83
C ARG A 22 5.59 2.05 -11.92
N CYS A 23 5.94 2.27 -13.19
CA CYS A 23 5.19 1.67 -14.30
C CYS A 23 5.53 0.18 -14.47
N SER A 24 4.78 -0.54 -15.31
CA SER A 24 5.03 -1.96 -15.63
C SER A 24 6.43 -2.22 -16.20
N ASN A 25 7.00 -1.27 -16.94
CA ASN A 25 8.36 -1.33 -17.47
C ASN A 25 9.46 -0.99 -16.45
N GLY A 26 9.09 -0.75 -15.18
CA GLY A 26 10.04 -0.54 -14.10
C GLY A 26 10.52 0.89 -13.89
N HIS A 27 10.15 1.85 -14.74
CA HIS A 27 10.46 3.27 -14.55
C HIS A 27 9.72 3.83 -13.33
N GLN A 28 10.42 4.61 -12.52
CA GLN A 28 9.87 5.22 -11.30
C GLN A 28 9.92 6.74 -11.40
N HIS A 29 8.78 7.39 -11.17
CA HIS A 29 8.66 8.84 -11.22
C HIS A 29 7.74 9.36 -10.11
N ILE A 30 7.90 10.63 -9.76
CA ILE A 30 6.97 11.34 -8.88
C ILE A 30 5.85 11.97 -9.72
N TYR A 31 4.61 11.75 -9.30
CA TYR A 31 3.41 12.31 -9.89
C TYR A 31 2.70 13.21 -8.88
N ASN A 32 2.18 14.34 -9.36
CA ASN A 32 1.19 15.11 -8.63
C ASN A 32 -0.19 14.57 -9.03
N LEU A 33 -1.01 14.26 -8.03
CA LEU A 33 -2.35 13.70 -8.17
C LEU A 33 -3.37 14.79 -7.80
N ASP A 34 -4.08 15.28 -8.80
CA ASP A 34 -5.19 16.23 -8.60
C ASP A 34 -6.54 15.51 -8.54
N SER A 35 -6.63 14.33 -9.19
CA SER A 35 -7.82 13.47 -9.21
C SER A 35 -7.46 12.00 -9.31
N PRO A 36 -8.33 11.08 -8.86
CA PRO A 36 -8.21 9.65 -9.17
C PRO A 36 -8.25 9.43 -10.68
N GLY A 37 -7.40 8.57 -11.23
CA GLY A 37 -7.42 8.24 -12.65
C GLY A 37 -6.20 7.48 -13.14
N GLU A 38 -6.11 7.32 -14.46
CA GLU A 38 -4.95 6.75 -15.12
C GLU A 38 -3.89 7.82 -15.40
N LEU A 39 -2.63 7.42 -15.30
CA LEU A 39 -1.45 8.25 -15.54
C LEU A 39 -0.53 7.54 -16.52
N GLU A 40 -0.05 8.26 -17.52
CA GLU A 40 0.99 7.76 -18.40
C GLU A 40 2.38 7.90 -17.75
N CYS A 41 3.27 6.95 -18.06
CA CYS A 41 4.65 7.01 -17.63
C CYS A 41 5.39 8.24 -18.20
N ARG A 42 6.20 8.91 -17.37
CA ARG A 42 6.99 10.08 -17.79
C ARG A 42 8.28 9.73 -18.54
N ALA A 43 8.67 8.46 -18.61
CA ALA A 43 9.86 8.07 -19.35
C ALA A 43 9.65 8.24 -20.86
N ASN A 44 10.64 8.83 -21.54
CA ASN A 44 10.62 8.96 -22.99
C ASN A 44 10.41 7.58 -23.63
N SER A 45 9.46 7.50 -24.57
CA SER A 45 9.10 6.26 -25.28
C SER A 45 8.39 5.19 -24.43
N CYS A 46 7.85 5.54 -23.25
CA CYS A 46 7.07 4.62 -22.42
C CYS A 46 5.59 4.99 -22.38
N THR A 47 4.74 4.16 -22.99
CA THR A 47 3.27 4.36 -23.04
C THR A 47 2.51 3.60 -21.95
N ALA A 48 3.21 3.13 -20.93
CA ALA A 48 2.59 2.34 -19.86
C ALA A 48 1.66 3.21 -19.01
N MET A 49 0.41 2.74 -18.84
CA MET A 49 -0.61 3.39 -18.03
C MET A 49 -0.61 2.84 -16.60
N MET A 50 -0.75 3.72 -15.63
CA MET A 50 -0.80 3.41 -14.20
C MET A 50 -2.09 3.93 -13.58
N ASN A 51 -2.80 3.11 -12.82
CA ASN A 51 -4.00 3.53 -12.11
C ASN A 51 -3.66 4.12 -10.73
N SER A 52 -3.88 5.43 -10.57
CA SER A 52 -3.61 6.17 -9.33
C SER A 52 -4.79 6.20 -8.35
N SER A 53 -5.98 5.75 -8.77
CA SER A 53 -7.21 5.81 -7.96
C SER A 53 -7.13 5.00 -6.67
N ARG A 54 -6.23 4.02 -6.60
CA ARG A 54 -5.98 3.24 -5.38
C ARG A 54 -5.23 4.05 -4.31
N VAL A 55 -4.49 5.08 -4.74
CA VAL A 55 -3.60 5.89 -3.90
C VAL A 55 -4.25 7.23 -3.52
N PHE A 56 -4.88 7.93 -4.47
CA PHE A 56 -5.54 9.21 -4.20
C PHE A 56 -6.95 9.04 -3.66
N ARG A 57 -7.13 9.21 -2.35
CA ARG A 57 -8.43 9.08 -1.66
C ARG A 57 -8.79 10.29 -0.81
N GLY A 58 -8.17 11.43 -1.10
CA GLY A 58 -8.24 12.61 -0.26
C GLY A 58 -7.60 12.39 1.11
N THR A 59 -7.94 13.27 2.05
CA THR A 59 -7.38 13.29 3.40
C THR A 59 -7.89 12.13 4.25
N HIS A 60 -7.02 11.20 4.63
CA HIS A 60 -7.36 10.04 5.47
C HIS A 60 -6.14 9.54 6.27
N PRO A 61 -6.35 8.68 7.29
CA PRO A 61 -5.24 8.22 8.12
C PRO A 61 -4.32 7.27 7.36
N HIS A 62 -3.01 7.51 7.46
CA HIS A 62 -1.96 6.68 6.90
C HIS A 62 -0.95 6.30 7.98
N LEU A 63 -0.53 5.06 7.95
CA LEU A 63 0.56 4.54 8.77
C LEU A 63 1.88 4.65 8.01
N VAL A 64 2.87 5.31 8.59
CA VAL A 64 4.23 5.37 8.04
C VAL A 64 4.95 4.07 8.34
N TRP A 65 5.57 3.48 7.32
CA TRP A 65 6.26 2.21 7.47
C TRP A 65 7.78 2.35 7.31
N THR A 66 8.23 2.86 6.18
CA THR A 66 9.65 3.16 5.93
C THR A 66 9.80 4.57 5.37
N SER A 67 11.02 5.07 5.39
CA SER A 67 11.37 6.34 4.76
C SER A 67 12.59 6.12 3.90
N ASP A 68 12.64 6.77 2.75
CA ASP A 68 13.78 6.75 1.86
C ASP A 68 14.13 8.18 1.41
N LYS A 69 15.32 8.36 0.84
CA LYS A 69 15.77 9.60 0.24
C LYS A 69 16.46 9.29 -1.07
N PHE A 70 16.02 9.95 -2.13
CA PHE A 70 16.74 9.96 -3.39
C PHE A 70 16.97 11.38 -3.87
N GLN A 71 17.96 11.54 -4.74
CA GLN A 71 18.32 12.82 -5.32
C GLN A 71 17.86 12.84 -6.77
N ASP A 72 17.18 13.91 -7.16
CA ASP A 72 16.91 14.22 -8.56
C ASP A 72 17.49 15.60 -8.91
N ASP A 73 17.24 16.07 -10.14
CA ASP A 73 17.72 17.36 -10.64
C ASP A 73 17.22 18.56 -9.81
N SER A 74 16.15 18.38 -9.02
CA SER A 74 15.57 19.39 -8.13
C SER A 74 16.09 19.34 -6.69
N GLY A 75 16.91 18.33 -6.36
CA GLY A 75 17.54 18.15 -5.05
C GLY A 75 17.15 16.86 -4.35
N TYR A 76 17.35 16.80 -3.03
CA TYR A 76 16.97 15.63 -2.23
C TYR A 76 15.46 15.60 -1.99
N ILE A 77 14.81 14.53 -2.46
CA ILE A 77 13.42 14.24 -2.18
C ILE A 77 13.35 13.16 -1.11
N GLU A 78 12.73 13.53 0.01
CA GLU A 78 12.42 12.60 1.07
C GLU A 78 11.06 11.95 0.80
N THR A 79 11.01 10.63 0.79
CA THR A 79 9.78 9.89 0.57
C THR A 79 9.49 8.93 1.72
N PHE A 80 8.23 8.58 1.88
CA PHE A 80 7.76 7.67 2.91
C PHE A 80 6.88 6.61 2.29
N THR A 81 7.17 5.35 2.61
CA THR A 81 6.27 4.25 2.32
C THR A 81 5.19 4.23 3.38
N VAL A 82 3.93 4.31 2.94
CA VAL A 82 2.77 4.44 3.80
C VAL A 82 1.72 3.39 3.49
N ILE A 83 0.99 3.01 4.53
CA ILE A 83 -0.12 2.06 4.46
C ILE A 83 -1.41 2.82 4.80
N PRO A 84 -2.35 2.95 3.85
CA PRO A 84 -3.65 3.56 4.11
C PRO A 84 -4.42 2.82 5.20
N LEU A 85 -5.11 3.57 6.06
CA LEU A 85 -6.01 3.04 7.07
C LEU A 85 -7.46 3.36 6.69
N THR A 86 -8.38 2.43 6.93
CA THR A 86 -9.82 2.63 6.71
C THR A 86 -10.65 2.06 7.84
N SER A 87 -11.77 2.70 8.18
CA SER A 87 -12.76 2.15 9.10
C SER A 87 -13.80 1.25 8.40
N ARG A 88 -13.77 1.17 7.07
CA ARG A 88 -14.72 0.34 6.29
C ARG A 88 -14.48 -1.14 6.55
N THR A 89 -15.55 -1.87 6.85
CA THR A 89 -15.53 -3.31 7.16
C THR A 89 -15.42 -4.20 5.92
N THR A 90 -15.59 -3.65 4.71
CA THR A 90 -15.46 -4.38 3.44
C THR A 90 -14.10 -5.05 3.25
N PHE A 91 -13.08 -4.62 3.99
CA PHE A 91 -11.72 -5.15 3.94
C PHE A 91 -11.40 -6.08 5.12
N ALA A 92 -12.38 -6.37 6.00
CA ALA A 92 -12.18 -7.26 7.12
C ALA A 92 -11.91 -8.70 6.64
N GLY A 93 -10.97 -9.38 7.29
CA GLY A 93 -10.66 -10.79 7.03
C GLY A 93 -9.71 -11.04 5.87
N LEU A 94 -9.34 -10.02 5.08
CA LEU A 94 -8.38 -10.20 3.99
C LEU A 94 -6.96 -10.45 4.56
N PRO A 95 -6.20 -11.41 4.01
CA PRO A 95 -4.84 -11.70 4.48
C PRO A 95 -3.91 -10.49 4.31
N THR A 96 -4.17 -9.63 3.32
CA THR A 96 -3.45 -8.38 3.06
C THR A 96 -3.98 -7.19 3.86
N THR A 97 -4.67 -7.43 4.97
CA THR A 97 -5.21 -6.37 5.83
C THR A 97 -5.00 -6.66 7.31
N TYR A 98 -4.59 -5.65 8.09
CA TYR A 98 -4.41 -5.78 9.53
C TYR A 98 -5.48 -5.02 10.32
N PRO A 99 -6.27 -5.68 11.19
CA PRO A 99 -7.20 -4.98 12.07
C PRO A 99 -6.44 -4.24 13.19
N ILE A 100 -6.76 -2.97 13.39
CA ILE A 100 -6.23 -2.10 14.44
C ILE A 100 -7.41 -1.62 15.29
N SER A 101 -7.46 -2.03 16.56
CA SER A 101 -8.42 -1.50 17.52
C SER A 101 -8.11 -0.04 17.84
N ASN A 102 -9.13 0.79 18.07
CA ASN A 102 -8.91 2.15 18.53
C ASN A 102 -8.32 2.16 19.94
N THR A 103 -7.28 2.98 20.14
CA THR A 103 -6.65 3.19 21.45
C THR A 103 -6.26 4.66 21.59
N ALA A 104 -6.14 5.15 22.82
CA ALA A 104 -5.66 6.51 23.06
C ALA A 104 -4.27 6.76 22.43
N ARG A 105 -3.45 5.72 22.27
CA ARG A 105 -2.09 5.81 21.71
C ARG A 105 -2.08 5.95 20.18
N ASN A 106 -3.04 5.34 19.48
CA ASN A 106 -3.10 5.40 18.01
C ASN A 106 -4.01 6.52 17.48
N GLY A 107 -4.86 7.12 18.33
CA GLY A 107 -5.66 8.28 17.97
C GLY A 107 -6.79 7.99 16.97
N LEU A 108 -7.07 6.72 16.68
CA LEU A 108 -8.16 6.31 15.81
C LEU A 108 -9.50 6.42 16.56
N SER A 109 -10.53 6.93 15.88
CA SER A 109 -11.88 7.05 16.45
C SER A 109 -12.65 5.74 16.52
N SER A 110 -12.32 4.78 15.65
CA SER A 110 -12.95 3.45 15.58
C SER A 110 -11.91 2.39 15.22
N LYS A 111 -12.32 1.11 15.34
CA LYS A 111 -11.57 0.01 14.72
C LYS A 111 -11.33 0.35 13.25
N SER A 112 -10.10 0.17 12.82
CA SER A 112 -9.64 0.46 11.45
C SER A 112 -8.83 -0.71 10.92
N TYR A 113 -8.59 -0.72 9.62
CA TYR A 113 -7.87 -1.76 8.91
C TYR A 113 -6.72 -1.12 8.14
N ALA A 114 -5.50 -1.61 8.35
CA ALA A 114 -4.35 -1.25 7.54
C ALA A 114 -4.41 -2.03 6.23
N LEU A 115 -4.48 -1.31 5.11
CA LEU A 115 -4.65 -1.87 3.77
C LEU A 115 -3.29 -2.16 3.15
N ILE A 116 -2.68 -3.27 3.54
CA ILE A 116 -1.30 -3.62 3.18
C ILE A 116 -1.13 -3.70 1.65
N HIS A 117 -2.10 -4.27 0.95
CA HIS A 117 -2.15 -4.34 -0.53
C HIS A 117 -2.27 -2.98 -1.24
N GLN A 118 -2.39 -1.88 -0.50
CA GLN A 118 -2.43 -0.51 -1.01
C GLN A 118 -1.27 0.33 -0.49
N ILE A 119 -0.22 -0.32 -0.01
CA ILE A 119 1.03 0.33 0.34
C ILE A 119 1.53 1.16 -0.85
N CYS A 120 1.94 2.39 -0.58
CA CYS A 120 2.43 3.31 -1.61
C CYS A 120 3.53 4.21 -1.06
N THR A 121 4.30 4.82 -1.96
CA THR A 121 5.37 5.75 -1.60
C THR A 121 4.90 7.17 -1.87
N VAL A 122 4.92 8.01 -0.84
CA VAL A 122 4.45 9.39 -0.89
C VAL A 122 5.61 10.35 -0.65
N ASP A 123 5.54 11.53 -1.24
CA ASP A 123 6.49 12.61 -1.01
C ASP A 123 6.36 13.17 0.41
N GLY A 124 7.50 13.47 1.05
CA GLY A 124 7.58 14.02 2.39
C GLY A 124 6.86 15.36 2.58
N HIS A 125 6.64 16.12 1.52
CA HIS A 125 5.79 17.33 1.55
C HIS A 125 4.36 17.03 1.98
N CYS A 126 3.84 15.82 1.75
CA CYS A 126 2.51 15.43 2.23
C CYS A 126 2.42 15.46 3.78
N PHE A 127 3.57 15.32 4.46
CA PHE A 127 3.69 15.37 5.93
C PHE A 127 4.13 16.72 6.46
N LYS A 128 4.21 17.76 5.62
CA LYS A 128 4.58 19.11 6.03
C LYS A 128 3.37 20.04 5.99
N GLU A 129 3.38 21.00 6.90
CA GLU A 129 2.51 22.17 6.84
C GLU A 129 3.03 23.16 5.77
N PRO A 130 2.23 24.15 5.34
CA PRO A 130 2.69 25.18 4.41
C PRO A 130 3.93 25.95 4.87
N SER A 131 4.18 26.03 6.18
CA SER A 131 5.41 26.62 6.75
C SER A 131 6.67 25.78 6.51
N GLY A 132 6.54 24.54 6.03
CA GLY A 132 7.63 23.57 5.90
C GLY A 132 7.86 22.72 7.15
N ASP A 133 7.18 23.03 8.26
CA ASP A 133 7.24 22.23 9.49
C ASP A 133 6.56 20.88 9.32
N TRP A 134 7.04 19.86 10.04
CA TRP A 134 6.34 18.57 10.09
C TRP A 134 4.97 18.71 10.74
N ARG A 135 3.98 18.03 10.16
CA ARG A 135 2.65 17.89 10.75
C ARG A 135 2.74 17.19 12.11
N GLN A 136 1.77 17.45 12.97
CA GLN A 136 1.61 16.67 14.19
C GLN A 136 1.09 15.27 13.86
N ARG A 137 1.71 14.25 14.46
CA ARG A 137 1.22 12.87 14.32
C ARG A 137 -0.12 12.73 15.02
N MET A 138 -1.02 11.93 14.45
CA MET A 138 -2.28 11.53 15.08
C MET A 138 -2.04 10.55 16.22
N GLY A 139 -1.10 9.62 16.03
CA GLY A 139 -0.80 8.58 17.01
C GLY A 139 0.23 7.59 16.49
N GLN A 140 0.28 6.41 17.10
CA GLN A 140 1.15 5.32 16.66
C GLN A 140 0.57 3.95 17.00
N VAL A 141 0.90 2.95 16.19
CA VAL A 141 0.68 1.54 16.53
C VAL A 141 1.71 1.06 17.55
N ASP A 142 1.32 0.07 18.34
CA ASP A 142 2.20 -0.60 19.30
C ASP A 142 3.05 -1.70 18.62
N LEU A 143 3.87 -2.39 19.41
CA LEU A 143 4.75 -3.45 18.91
C LEU A 143 3.96 -4.60 18.28
N LYS A 144 2.87 -5.04 18.94
CA LYS A 144 2.00 -6.10 18.42
C LYS A 144 1.42 -5.72 17.05
N GLY A 145 0.98 -4.46 16.90
CA GLY A 145 0.50 -3.91 15.65
C GLY A 145 1.58 -3.88 14.57
N LYS A 146 2.80 -3.48 14.91
CA LYS A 146 3.94 -3.54 13.98
C LYS A 146 4.22 -4.98 13.52
N THR A 147 4.32 -5.93 14.44
CA THR A 147 4.58 -7.34 14.09
C THR A 147 3.51 -7.89 13.15
N GLY A 148 2.23 -7.71 13.47
CA GLY A 148 1.14 -8.21 12.62
C GLY A 148 1.06 -7.55 11.24
N ILE A 149 1.52 -6.31 11.11
CA ILE A 149 1.67 -5.63 9.81
C ILE A 149 2.88 -6.16 9.05
N SER A 150 4.02 -6.38 9.71
CA SER A 150 5.21 -6.98 9.10
C SER A 150 4.92 -8.36 8.50
N GLU A 151 4.22 -9.23 9.22
CA GLU A 151 3.82 -10.56 8.73
C GLU A 151 3.00 -10.47 7.44
N ARG A 152 2.08 -9.52 7.36
CA ARG A 152 1.25 -9.33 6.17
C ARG A 152 2.00 -8.69 5.02
N LEU A 153 3.02 -7.88 5.32
CA LEU A 153 3.92 -7.35 4.30
C LEU A 153 4.80 -8.45 3.73
N LYS A 154 5.29 -9.38 4.56
CA LYS A 154 6.00 -10.57 4.06
C LYS A 154 5.12 -11.41 3.15
N PHE A 155 3.87 -11.67 3.58
CA PHE A 155 2.85 -12.32 2.77
C PHE A 155 2.63 -11.61 1.43
N LEU A 156 2.48 -10.28 1.44
CA LEU A 156 2.20 -9.51 0.22
C LEU A 156 3.39 -9.46 -0.74
N LEU A 157 4.60 -9.36 -0.19
CA LEU A 157 5.84 -9.19 -0.96
C LEU A 157 6.51 -10.53 -1.30
N ASP A 158 5.87 -11.65 -0.97
CA ASP A 158 6.38 -13.00 -1.20
C ASP A 158 7.79 -13.21 -0.60
N LEU A 159 8.06 -12.58 0.55
CA LEU A 159 9.37 -12.60 1.21
C LEU A 159 9.53 -13.77 2.20
N ASP A 160 8.49 -14.57 2.40
CA ASP A 160 8.60 -15.86 3.08
C ASP A 160 8.82 -16.93 1.99
N SER A 161 10.06 -17.42 1.92
CA SER A 161 10.55 -18.59 1.18
C SER A 161 9.46 -19.45 0.50
N GLU A 162 9.44 -19.42 -0.83
CA GLU A 162 8.73 -20.33 -1.74
C GLU A 162 7.35 -20.79 -1.24
N PRO A 163 6.23 -20.18 -1.70
CA PRO A 163 4.91 -20.71 -1.39
C PRO A 163 4.80 -22.14 -1.91
N ASN A 164 4.86 -23.10 -0.98
CA ASN A 164 4.71 -24.52 -1.30
C ASN A 164 3.22 -24.87 -1.47
N GLU A 165 2.94 -26.03 -2.07
CA GLU A 165 1.57 -26.49 -2.30
C GLU A 165 0.73 -26.57 -1.01
N ASP A 166 1.37 -26.89 0.12
CA ASP A 166 0.70 -27.03 1.41
C ASP A 166 0.16 -25.70 1.93
N TRP A 167 0.85 -24.61 1.64
CA TRP A 167 0.42 -23.28 2.01
C TRP A 167 -0.84 -22.84 1.26
N PHE A 168 -0.90 -23.10 -0.05
CA PHE A 168 -2.08 -22.81 -0.89
C PHE A 168 -3.28 -23.65 -0.42
N LYS A 169 -3.07 -24.95 -0.17
CA LYS A 169 -4.12 -25.87 0.32
C LYS A 169 -4.72 -25.41 1.66
N GLN A 170 -3.93 -24.81 2.53
CA GLN A 170 -4.39 -24.39 3.87
C GLN A 170 -5.06 -23.02 3.89
N ASN A 171 -4.84 -22.17 2.89
CA ASN A 171 -5.20 -20.75 2.96
C ASN A 171 -5.98 -20.22 1.75
N ALA A 172 -6.16 -21.02 0.69
CA ALA A 172 -6.98 -20.64 -0.46
C ALA A 172 -8.47 -20.69 -0.09
N THR A 173 -9.12 -19.53 -0.06
CA THR A 173 -10.59 -19.43 -0.02
C THR A 173 -11.13 -19.23 -1.45
N PRO A 174 -12.38 -19.62 -1.74
CA PRO A 174 -12.99 -19.40 -3.05
C PRO A 174 -12.87 -17.95 -3.54
N GLU A 175 -13.01 -16.98 -2.64
CA GLU A 175 -12.91 -15.55 -2.95
C GLU A 175 -11.47 -15.10 -3.24
N LEU A 176 -10.47 -15.78 -2.67
CA LEU A 176 -9.07 -15.52 -2.95
C LEU A 176 -8.68 -16.06 -4.33
N ILE A 177 -9.17 -17.26 -4.68
CA ILE A 177 -8.97 -17.88 -5.99
C ILE A 177 -9.63 -17.03 -7.08
N GLU A 178 -10.88 -16.59 -6.89
CA GLU A 178 -11.59 -15.74 -7.85
C GLU A 178 -10.86 -14.41 -8.09
N LYS A 179 -10.30 -13.81 -7.03
CA LYS A 179 -9.49 -12.60 -7.16
C LYS A 179 -8.19 -12.83 -7.91
N ILE A 180 -7.43 -13.88 -7.56
CA ILE A 180 -6.17 -14.22 -8.23
C ILE A 180 -6.43 -14.51 -9.70
N TYR A 181 -7.47 -15.31 -9.99
CA TYR A 181 -7.90 -15.62 -11.35
C TYR A 181 -8.22 -14.35 -12.16
N GLY A 182 -8.92 -13.38 -11.56
CA GLY A 182 -9.21 -12.09 -12.20
C GLY A 182 -7.98 -11.26 -12.58
N TYR A 183 -6.83 -11.49 -11.93
CA TYR A 183 -5.58 -10.76 -12.19
C TYR A 183 -4.65 -11.42 -13.19
N LEU A 184 -4.90 -12.68 -13.57
CA LEU A 184 -4.09 -13.35 -14.58
C LEU A 184 -4.29 -12.72 -15.97
N PRO A 185 -3.28 -12.77 -16.85
CA PRO A 185 -3.47 -12.51 -18.27
C PRO A 185 -4.51 -13.47 -18.85
N ASP A 186 -5.34 -13.03 -19.78
CA ASP A 186 -6.39 -13.89 -20.37
C ASP A 186 -5.83 -15.16 -21.03
N SER A 187 -4.58 -15.10 -21.54
CA SER A 187 -3.84 -16.25 -22.08
C SER A 187 -3.47 -17.29 -21.03
N GLU A 188 -3.31 -16.90 -19.76
CA GLU A 188 -2.94 -17.79 -18.66
C GLU A 188 -4.17 -18.28 -17.88
N LYS A 189 -5.28 -17.53 -17.93
CA LYS A 189 -6.56 -17.92 -17.33
C LYS A 189 -7.09 -19.24 -17.87
N LEU A 190 -7.09 -19.40 -19.19
CA LEU A 190 -7.59 -20.62 -19.85
C LEU A 190 -6.71 -21.83 -19.52
N SER A 191 -5.38 -21.68 -19.60
CA SER A 191 -4.40 -22.71 -19.23
C SER A 191 -4.56 -23.13 -17.76
N LEU A 192 -4.77 -22.17 -16.85
CA LEU A 192 -4.99 -22.47 -15.44
C LEU A 192 -6.32 -23.21 -15.21
N LEU A 193 -7.41 -22.80 -15.85
CA LEU A 193 -8.70 -23.51 -15.76
C LEU A 193 -8.61 -24.94 -16.27
N GLU A 194 -7.95 -25.15 -17.41
CA GLU A 194 -7.74 -26.48 -17.98
C GLU A 194 -6.92 -27.36 -17.02
N SER A 195 -5.83 -26.83 -16.46
CA SER A 195 -5.02 -27.58 -15.47
C SER A 195 -5.78 -27.95 -14.19
N LEU A 196 -6.73 -27.11 -13.75
CA LEU A 196 -7.55 -27.37 -12.57
C LEU A 196 -8.67 -28.39 -12.82
N LEU A 197 -9.09 -28.56 -14.08
CA LEU A 197 -10.12 -29.52 -14.48
C LEU A 197 -9.52 -30.90 -14.76
N ASP A 198 -8.30 -30.97 -15.28
CA ASP A 198 -7.61 -32.24 -15.58
C ASP A 198 -7.18 -33.02 -14.31
N ASP A 199 -6.99 -32.35 -13.17
CA ASP A 199 -6.73 -33.01 -11.87
C ASP A 199 -8.00 -33.61 -11.20
N SER A 200 -9.16 -33.51 -11.86
CA SER A 200 -10.45 -34.06 -11.37
C SER A 200 -10.88 -35.39 -12.01
N SER A 201 -10.02 -36.05 -12.80
CA SER A 201 -10.28 -37.36 -13.41
C SER A 201 -9.53 -38.52 -12.78
#